data_AF-E4TTK7-F1
#
_entry.id   AF-E4TTK7-F1
#
_cell.length_a   1.000
_cell.length_b   1.000
_cell.length_c   1.000
_cell.angle_alpha   90.00
_cell.angle_beta   90.00
_cell.angle_gamma   90.00
#
_symmetry.space_group_name_H-M   'P 1'
#
loop_
_entity.id
_entity.type
_entity.pdbx_description
1 polymer ?
#
loop_
_entity_poly.entity_id
_entity_poly.type
_entity_poly.pdbx_seq_one_letter_code
_entity_poly.pdbx_strand_id
1 'polypeptide(L)'
;MKKIITSIFACFALLALISFDANAQEALKQKPSPLGMVTYTFENTYVKVTYGRPHLRGREAFTETAELAPLGKIWRTGANEATEITITNTIKMAGETVSPGTYSLFTIPGAKSWTIILNKDVGQWGAYKYDEENDLVRFEVPVNQSDEMFEPFTIRFEQANGEVSLQMIWAKTMVSIPIEF
;
A
#
# COMPACT_ATOMS: atom_id res chain seq x y z
N MET A 1 -8.21 64.43 -31.03
CA MET A 1 -8.07 63.93 -29.65
C MET A 1 -9.27 63.10 -29.19
N LYS A 2 -10.51 63.62 -29.16
CA LYS A 2 -11.70 62.85 -28.74
C LYS A 2 -11.92 61.52 -29.49
N LYS A 3 -11.70 61.48 -30.82
CA LYS A 3 -11.81 60.25 -31.64
C LYS A 3 -10.73 59.18 -31.36
N ILE A 4 -9.57 59.60 -30.85
CA ILE A 4 -8.46 58.70 -30.48
C ILE A 4 -8.75 58.07 -29.12
N ILE A 5 -9.30 58.85 -28.18
CA ILE A 5 -9.70 58.39 -26.84
C ILE A 5 -10.83 57.36 -26.92
N THR A 6 -11.85 57.57 -27.78
CA THR A 6 -12.91 56.58 -27.99
C THR A 6 -12.43 55.29 -28.66
N SER A 7 -11.42 55.37 -29.53
CA SER A 7 -10.85 54.19 -30.21
C SER A 7 -10.00 53.33 -29.26
N ILE A 8 -9.27 53.97 -28.34
CA ILE A 8 -8.52 53.28 -27.28
C ILE A 8 -9.47 52.60 -26.28
N PHE A 9 -10.58 53.27 -25.93
CA PHE A 9 -11.59 52.71 -25.02
C PHE A 9 -12.34 51.52 -25.65
N ALA A 10 -12.62 51.58 -26.95
CA ALA A 10 -13.23 50.47 -27.69
C ALA A 10 -12.30 49.26 -27.82
N CYS A 11 -10.99 49.50 -27.98
CA CYS A 11 -9.99 48.42 -28.03
C CYS A 11 -9.82 47.73 -26.66
N PHE A 12 -9.90 48.49 -25.56
CA PHE A 12 -9.87 47.94 -24.20
C PHE A 12 -11.12 47.13 -23.85
N ALA A 13 -12.29 47.54 -24.35
CA ALA A 13 -13.54 46.78 -24.19
C ALA A 13 -13.55 45.46 -24.99
N LEU A 14 -12.85 45.42 -26.14
CA LEU A 14 -12.75 44.21 -26.96
C LEU A 14 -11.76 43.18 -26.37
N LEU A 15 -10.72 43.64 -25.66
CA LEU A 15 -9.77 42.78 -24.94
C LEU A 15 -10.38 42.13 -23.68
N ALA A 16 -11.41 42.74 -23.07
CA ALA A 16 -12.10 42.19 -21.90
C ALA A 16 -13.03 41.00 -22.23
N LEU A 17 -13.36 40.78 -23.51
CA LEU A 17 -14.22 39.69 -23.96
C LEU A 17 -13.47 38.38 -24.23
N ILE A 18 -12.15 38.37 -24.06
CA ILE A 18 -11.30 37.18 -24.20
C ILE A 18 -10.95 36.63 -22.81
N SER A 19 -11.97 36.47 -21.96
CA SER A 19 -11.81 35.65 -20.75
C SER A 19 -11.81 34.20 -21.20
N PHE A 20 -10.63 33.66 -21.48
CA PHE A 20 -10.45 32.22 -21.58
C PHE A 20 -10.87 31.63 -20.24
N ASP A 21 -11.94 30.83 -20.23
CA ASP A 21 -12.21 29.91 -19.14
C ASP A 21 -11.02 28.94 -19.05
N ALA A 22 -10.05 29.31 -18.23
CA ALA A 22 -9.05 28.38 -17.72
C ALA A 22 -9.81 27.40 -16.81
N ASN A 23 -10.44 26.39 -17.40
CA ASN A 23 -10.82 25.19 -16.68
C ASN A 23 -9.53 24.57 -16.16
N ALA A 24 -9.18 24.98 -14.94
CA ALA A 24 -8.12 24.42 -14.13
C ALA A 24 -8.27 22.90 -14.11
N GLN A 25 -7.16 22.18 -14.26
CA GLN A 25 -7.13 20.73 -14.39
C GLN A 25 -8.09 20.07 -13.41
N GLU A 26 -9.02 19.25 -13.91
CA GLU A 26 -9.83 18.36 -13.08
C GLU A 26 -8.83 17.57 -12.21
N ALA A 27 -8.76 17.90 -10.92
CA ALA A 27 -7.83 17.23 -10.02
C ALA A 27 -8.11 15.74 -10.10
N LEU A 28 -7.11 14.93 -10.47
CA LEU A 28 -7.26 13.48 -10.58
C LEU A 28 -7.92 12.96 -9.31
N LYS A 29 -9.16 12.43 -9.43
CA LYS A 29 -9.90 11.90 -8.29
C LYS A 29 -9.03 10.84 -7.61
N GLN A 30 -8.70 11.08 -6.35
CA GLN A 30 -7.87 10.17 -5.59
C GLN A 30 -8.56 8.80 -5.52
N LYS A 31 -7.86 7.74 -5.96
CA LYS A 31 -8.39 6.38 -5.89
C LYS A 31 -8.76 6.05 -4.43
N PRO A 32 -9.87 5.33 -4.17
CA PRO A 32 -10.25 4.96 -2.80
C PRO A 32 -9.15 4.22 -2.01
N SER A 33 -8.34 3.45 -2.73
CA SER A 33 -7.15 2.78 -2.23
C SER A 33 -5.96 3.21 -3.08
N PRO A 34 -5.24 4.29 -2.71
CA PRO A 34 -4.06 4.71 -3.45
C PRO A 34 -2.95 3.65 -3.35
N LEU A 35 -2.09 3.60 -4.35
CA LEU A 35 -0.93 2.72 -4.36
C LEU A 35 0.12 3.27 -3.37
N GLY A 36 0.64 2.41 -2.51
CA GLY A 36 1.77 2.66 -1.63
C GLY A 36 2.99 1.87 -2.09
N MET A 37 4.17 2.44 -1.82
CA MET A 37 5.45 1.77 -2.02
C MET A 37 6.36 2.10 -0.84
N VAL A 38 7.00 1.08 -0.28
CA VAL A 38 8.05 1.23 0.74
C VAL A 38 9.27 0.42 0.34
N THR A 39 10.44 0.93 0.67
CA THR A 39 11.71 0.29 0.34
C THR A 39 12.63 0.34 1.54
N TYR A 40 13.39 -0.73 1.76
CA TYR A 40 14.51 -0.77 2.67
C TYR A 40 15.72 -1.31 1.95
N THR A 41 16.88 -0.69 2.18
CA THR A 41 18.14 -1.08 1.58
C THR A 41 19.18 -1.27 2.67
N PHE A 42 19.84 -2.43 2.65
CA PHE A 42 20.98 -2.76 3.49
C PHE A 42 22.12 -3.26 2.61
N GLU A 43 23.25 -2.57 2.62
CA GLU A 43 24.37 -2.81 1.70
C GLU A 43 23.92 -2.88 0.23
N ASN A 44 24.03 -4.05 -0.41
CA ASN A 44 23.62 -4.31 -1.79
C ASN A 44 22.27 -5.05 -1.89
N THR A 45 21.58 -5.27 -0.77
CA THR A 45 20.26 -5.91 -0.69
C THR A 45 19.19 -4.85 -0.56
N TYR A 46 18.17 -4.89 -1.42
CA TYR A 46 16.97 -4.07 -1.24
C TYR A 46 15.72 -4.95 -1.15
N VAL A 47 14.79 -4.53 -0.30
CA VAL A 47 13.44 -5.09 -0.16
C VAL A 47 12.45 -3.97 -0.48
N LYS A 48 11.59 -4.18 -1.47
CA LYS A 48 10.57 -3.22 -1.90
C LYS A 48 9.20 -3.87 -1.79
N VAL A 49 8.25 -3.18 -1.16
CA VAL A 49 6.85 -3.61 -1.08
C VAL A 49 5.96 -2.61 -1.80
N THR A 50 5.12 -3.11 -2.70
CA THR A 50 4.11 -2.31 -3.42
C THR A 50 2.73 -2.86 -3.10
N TYR A 51 1.82 -2.00 -2.67
CA TYR A 51 0.52 -2.43 -2.13
C TYR A 51 -0.56 -1.37 -2.33
N GLY A 52 -1.81 -1.80 -2.51
CA GLY A 52 -2.95 -0.90 -2.39
C GLY A 52 -3.25 -0.60 -0.92
N ARG A 53 -3.47 0.68 -0.58
CA ARG A 53 -3.73 1.17 0.79
C ARG A 53 -5.23 1.33 1.07
N PRO A 54 -5.98 0.28 1.47
CA PRO A 54 -7.38 0.43 1.85
C PRO A 54 -7.54 1.34 3.08
N HIS A 55 -8.64 2.09 3.09
CA HIS A 55 -9.06 2.93 4.20
C HIS A 55 -10.26 2.26 4.89
N LEU A 56 -10.32 2.33 6.22
CA LEU A 56 -11.43 1.76 7.00
C LEU A 56 -12.74 2.46 6.62
N ARG A 57 -12.74 3.80 6.58
CA ARG A 57 -13.93 4.63 6.29
C ARG A 57 -15.15 4.24 7.13
N GLY A 58 -14.93 3.97 8.42
CA GLY A 58 -15.98 3.54 9.35
C GLY A 58 -16.34 2.05 9.30
N ARG A 59 -15.73 1.26 8.41
CA ARG A 59 -15.85 -0.21 8.41
C ARG A 59 -14.82 -0.83 9.34
N GLU A 60 -15.16 -1.98 9.88
CA GLU A 60 -14.25 -2.79 10.69
C GLU A 60 -13.37 -3.69 9.81
N ALA A 61 -12.16 -3.96 10.28
CA ALA A 61 -11.26 -4.97 9.74
C ALA A 61 -10.98 -6.03 10.82
N PHE A 62 -10.54 -7.23 10.40
CA PHE A 62 -10.14 -8.30 11.32
C PHE A 62 -11.24 -8.80 12.27
N THR A 63 -12.47 -8.89 11.76
CA THR A 63 -13.55 -9.66 12.41
C THR A 63 -13.93 -10.84 11.52
N GLU A 64 -14.63 -11.84 12.06
CA GLU A 64 -15.07 -13.02 11.28
C GLU A 64 -16.00 -12.63 10.11
N THR A 65 -16.76 -11.56 10.28
CA THR A 65 -17.74 -11.04 9.30
C THR A 65 -17.26 -9.79 8.56
N ALA A 66 -16.02 -9.34 8.79
CA ALA A 66 -15.51 -8.13 8.14
C ALA A 66 -15.40 -8.32 6.62
N GLU A 67 -15.82 -7.31 5.86
CA GLU A 67 -15.54 -7.24 4.42
C GLU A 67 -14.04 -6.97 4.15
N LEU A 68 -13.38 -6.34 5.12
CA LEU A 68 -11.99 -5.93 5.06
C LEU A 68 -11.14 -6.90 5.89
N ALA A 69 -10.22 -7.61 5.23
CA ALA A 69 -9.29 -8.52 5.89
C ALA A 69 -9.96 -9.44 6.94
N PRO A 70 -10.95 -10.26 6.55
CA PRO A 70 -11.66 -11.14 7.47
C PRO A 70 -10.73 -12.14 8.16
N LEU A 71 -11.03 -12.47 9.42
CA LEU A 71 -10.28 -13.48 10.15
C LEU A 71 -10.42 -14.87 9.51
N GLY A 72 -9.33 -15.63 9.52
CA GLY A 72 -9.27 -17.02 9.05
C GLY A 72 -9.38 -17.19 7.54
N LYS A 73 -9.37 -16.10 6.76
CA LYS A 73 -9.48 -16.15 5.29
C LYS A 73 -8.25 -15.56 4.64
N ILE A 74 -7.88 -16.14 3.48
CA ILE A 74 -6.80 -15.60 2.66
C ILE A 74 -7.12 -14.17 2.23
N TRP A 75 -6.16 -13.28 2.42
CA TRP A 75 -6.26 -11.88 2.09
C TRP A 75 -5.01 -11.47 1.30
N ARG A 76 -5.23 -10.68 0.25
CA ARG A 76 -4.20 -10.10 -0.62
C ARG A 76 -3.31 -9.03 0.08
N THR A 77 -3.50 -8.86 1.39
CA THR A 77 -2.73 -7.94 2.24
C THR A 77 -2.72 -6.51 1.71
N GLY A 78 -3.89 -6.01 1.29
CA GLY A 78 -4.05 -4.74 0.62
C GLY A 78 -5.38 -4.60 -0.13
N ALA A 79 -5.41 -3.73 -1.15
CA ALA A 79 -6.57 -3.49 -2.01
C ALA A 79 -6.21 -3.56 -3.50
N ASN A 80 -7.19 -3.94 -4.33
CA ASN A 80 -7.04 -4.14 -5.78
C ASN A 80 -6.13 -5.32 -6.12
N GLU A 81 -4.93 -5.06 -6.62
CA GLU A 81 -3.87 -6.04 -6.84
C GLU A 81 -3.37 -6.64 -5.52
N ALA A 82 -2.86 -7.87 -5.57
CA ALA A 82 -2.15 -8.46 -4.45
C ALA A 82 -0.87 -7.68 -4.16
N THR A 83 -0.57 -7.50 -2.87
CA THR A 83 0.66 -6.85 -2.45
C THR A 83 1.85 -7.62 -2.99
N GLU A 84 2.85 -6.91 -3.52
CA GLU A 84 4.07 -7.51 -4.06
C GLU A 84 5.28 -7.10 -3.24
N ILE A 85 6.16 -8.06 -2.98
CA ILE A 85 7.45 -7.86 -2.33
C ILE A 85 8.57 -8.31 -3.28
N THR A 86 9.50 -7.40 -3.56
CA THR A 86 10.72 -7.66 -4.37
C THR A 86 11.93 -7.67 -3.45
N ILE A 87 12.77 -8.70 -3.57
CA ILE A 87 13.98 -8.93 -2.77
C ILE A 87 15.15 -9.24 -3.73
N THR A 88 16.32 -8.62 -3.55
CA THR A 88 17.45 -8.80 -4.48
C THR A 88 18.52 -9.79 -4.06
N ASN A 89 18.68 -10.05 -2.76
CA ASN A 89 19.61 -11.05 -2.23
C ASN A 89 18.86 -11.95 -1.25
N THR A 90 19.41 -13.13 -0.97
CA THR A 90 18.82 -14.01 0.04
C THR A 90 18.77 -13.29 1.38
N ILE A 91 17.59 -13.26 1.99
CA ILE A 91 17.36 -12.73 3.35
C ILE A 91 16.68 -13.79 4.20
N LYS A 92 16.51 -13.53 5.49
CA LYS A 92 15.54 -14.26 6.31
C LYS A 92 14.37 -13.38 6.69
N MET A 93 13.16 -13.95 6.65
CA MET A 93 11.94 -13.31 7.13
C MET A 93 11.34 -14.18 8.22
N ALA A 94 11.30 -13.69 9.46
CA ALA A 94 10.89 -14.46 10.64
C ALA A 94 11.63 -15.83 10.77
N GLY A 95 12.92 -15.85 10.43
CA GLY A 95 13.76 -17.07 10.44
C GLY A 95 13.69 -17.92 9.17
N GLU A 96 12.72 -17.69 8.28
CA GLU A 96 12.59 -18.42 7.02
C GLU A 96 13.51 -17.84 5.94
N THR A 97 14.28 -18.70 5.26
CA THR A 97 15.17 -18.28 4.17
C THR A 97 14.35 -17.92 2.93
N VAL A 98 14.50 -16.70 2.43
CA VAL A 98 13.81 -16.21 1.23
C VAL A 98 14.84 -15.86 0.16
N SER A 99 14.78 -16.58 -0.96
CA SER A 99 15.62 -16.32 -2.13
C SER A 99 15.26 -15.00 -2.83
N PRO A 100 16.16 -14.44 -3.65
CA PRO A 100 15.86 -13.29 -4.50
C PRO A 100 14.67 -13.56 -5.43
N GLY A 101 13.81 -12.55 -5.59
CA GLY A 101 12.64 -12.67 -6.45
C GLY A 101 11.62 -11.55 -6.22
N THR A 102 10.51 -11.63 -6.95
CA THR A 102 9.29 -10.87 -6.64
C THR A 102 8.19 -11.87 -6.35
N TYR A 103 7.49 -11.66 -5.24
CA TYR A 103 6.48 -12.55 -4.73
C TYR A 103 5.21 -11.77 -4.38
N SER A 104 4.05 -12.40 -4.48
CA SER A 104 2.84 -11.86 -3.87
C SER A 104 2.82 -12.17 -2.38
N LEU A 105 2.49 -11.17 -1.57
CA LEU A 105 2.34 -11.25 -0.12
C LEU A 105 0.86 -11.46 0.22
N PHE A 106 0.51 -12.70 0.56
CA PHE A 106 -0.78 -13.02 1.13
C PHE A 106 -0.69 -13.16 2.64
N THR A 107 -1.81 -12.96 3.31
CA THR A 107 -1.95 -13.17 4.74
C THR A 107 -3.25 -13.89 5.06
N ILE A 108 -3.25 -14.64 6.15
CA ILE A 108 -4.48 -15.13 6.79
C ILE A 108 -4.54 -14.46 8.16
N PRO A 109 -5.33 -13.39 8.32
CA PRO A 109 -5.45 -12.70 9.60
C PRO A 109 -6.06 -13.63 10.65
N GLY A 110 -5.44 -13.72 11.82
CA GLY A 110 -5.98 -14.37 13.00
C GLY A 110 -6.02 -13.42 14.19
N ALA A 111 -6.74 -13.81 15.25
CA ALA A 111 -6.89 -12.98 16.45
C ALA A 111 -5.60 -12.85 17.27
N LYS A 112 -4.73 -13.87 17.23
CA LYS A 112 -3.47 -13.93 18.00
C LYS A 112 -2.22 -13.91 17.15
N SER A 113 -2.29 -14.47 15.95
CA SER A 113 -1.22 -14.51 14.97
C SER A 113 -1.81 -14.32 13.58
N TRP A 114 -1.01 -13.81 12.65
CA TRP A 114 -1.32 -13.88 11.23
C TRP A 114 -0.43 -14.93 10.60
N THR A 115 -1.00 -15.71 9.67
CA THR A 115 -0.19 -16.48 8.74
C THR A 115 0.29 -15.54 7.64
N ILE A 116 1.60 -15.49 7.41
CA ILE A 116 2.26 -14.73 6.36
C ILE A 116 2.67 -15.70 5.26
N ILE A 117 2.39 -15.35 4.01
CA ILE A 117 2.62 -16.22 2.85
C ILE A 117 3.29 -15.40 1.76
N LEU A 118 4.46 -15.87 1.30
CA LEU A 118 5.04 -15.41 0.05
C LEU A 118 4.72 -16.42 -1.04
N ASN A 119 3.99 -16.00 -2.07
CA ASN A 119 3.54 -16.84 -3.17
C ASN A 119 4.24 -16.43 -4.47
N LYS A 120 4.59 -17.39 -5.32
CA LYS A 120 5.36 -17.18 -6.56
C LYS A 120 4.54 -16.52 -7.68
N ASP A 121 3.22 -16.58 -7.63
CA ASP A 121 2.35 -15.97 -8.63
C ASP A 121 2.14 -14.48 -8.36
N VAL A 122 2.62 -13.64 -9.28
CA VAL A 122 2.58 -12.17 -9.19
C VAL A 122 1.51 -11.55 -10.10
N GLY A 123 1.21 -10.25 -9.94
CA GLY A 123 0.27 -9.52 -10.78
C GLY A 123 -1.20 -9.92 -10.62
N GLN A 124 -1.54 -10.62 -9.53
CA GLN A 124 -2.90 -11.08 -9.28
C GLN A 124 -3.81 -9.93 -8.84
N TRP A 125 -5.06 -9.93 -9.32
CA TRP A 125 -6.11 -9.10 -8.74
C TRP A 125 -6.84 -9.85 -7.64
N GLY A 126 -6.93 -9.28 -6.44
CA GLY A 126 -7.58 -9.96 -5.34
C GLY A 126 -6.76 -11.11 -4.75
N ALA A 127 -7.45 -12.10 -4.18
CA ALA A 127 -6.90 -13.40 -3.78
C ALA A 127 -7.66 -14.55 -4.45
N TYR A 128 -8.38 -14.28 -5.55
CA TYR A 128 -9.32 -15.22 -6.18
C TYR A 128 -8.63 -16.36 -6.93
N LYS A 129 -7.38 -16.15 -7.34
CA LYS A 129 -6.54 -17.12 -8.05
C LYS A 129 -5.38 -17.62 -7.17
N TYR A 130 -5.46 -17.37 -5.86
CA TYR A 130 -4.47 -17.88 -4.93
C TYR A 130 -4.41 -19.41 -5.02
N ASP A 131 -3.19 -19.92 -5.16
CA ASP A 131 -2.88 -21.34 -5.21
C ASP A 131 -1.78 -21.65 -4.20
N GLU A 132 -2.10 -22.49 -3.21
CA GLU A 132 -1.20 -22.89 -2.13
C GLU A 132 0.00 -23.69 -2.65
N GLU A 133 -0.12 -24.37 -3.80
CA GLU A 133 1.01 -25.10 -4.41
C GLU A 133 2.16 -24.16 -4.83
N ASN A 134 1.86 -22.87 -5.01
CA ASN A 134 2.83 -21.84 -5.40
C ASN A 134 3.40 -21.06 -4.21
N ASP A 135 3.09 -21.45 -2.97
CA ASP A 135 3.69 -20.86 -1.78
C ASP A 135 5.20 -21.16 -1.73
N LEU A 136 6.01 -20.11 -1.54
CA LEU A 136 7.45 -20.20 -1.32
C LEU A 136 7.74 -20.44 0.16
N VAL A 137 7.19 -19.60 1.02
CA VAL A 137 7.31 -19.70 2.48
C VAL A 137 5.96 -19.34 3.12
N ARG A 138 5.68 -19.99 4.25
CA ARG A 138 4.47 -19.78 5.04
C ARG A 138 4.81 -19.91 6.52
N PHE A 139 4.63 -18.84 7.28
CA PHE A 139 5.00 -18.78 8.69
C PHE A 139 4.02 -17.93 9.49
N GLU A 140 3.98 -18.11 10.80
CA GLU A 140 3.12 -17.31 11.69
C GLU A 140 3.88 -16.16 12.34
N VAL A 141 3.20 -15.02 12.48
CA VAL A 141 3.71 -13.84 13.17
C VAL A 141 2.68 -13.37 14.20
N PRO A 142 3.07 -13.10 15.46
CA PRO A 142 2.14 -12.69 16.50
C PRO A 142 1.54 -11.32 16.20
N VAL A 143 0.26 -11.18 16.55
CA VAL A 143 -0.46 -9.92 16.53
C VAL A 143 -0.08 -9.12 17.77
N ASN A 144 0.29 -7.87 17.54
CA ASN A 144 0.50 -6.84 18.55
C ASN A 144 -0.58 -5.76 18.40
N GLN A 145 -0.71 -4.93 19.43
CA GLN A 145 -1.56 -3.75 19.38
C GLN A 145 -0.70 -2.50 19.18
N SER A 146 -1.16 -1.62 18.28
CA SER A 146 -0.62 -0.27 18.15
C SER A 146 -1.26 0.65 19.19
N ASP A 147 -0.46 1.57 19.73
CA ASP A 147 -0.95 2.62 20.61
C ASP A 147 -1.86 3.63 19.88
N GLU A 148 -1.63 3.77 18.57
CA GLU A 148 -2.36 4.70 17.70
C GLU A 148 -3.35 3.96 16.79
N MET A 149 -4.35 4.69 16.31
CA MET A 149 -5.31 4.20 15.32
C MET A 149 -4.82 4.53 13.91
N PHE A 150 -4.53 3.53 13.10
CA PHE A 150 -4.15 3.68 11.69
C PHE A 150 -5.38 3.55 10.79
N GLU A 151 -5.85 4.68 10.24
CA GLU A 151 -7.00 4.69 9.33
C GLU A 151 -6.68 3.98 7.98
N PRO A 152 -5.59 4.33 7.28
CA PRO A 152 -5.17 3.57 6.12
C PRO A 152 -4.32 2.37 6.54
N PHE A 153 -4.53 1.23 5.86
CA PHE A 153 -3.61 0.11 5.97
C PHE A 153 -2.21 0.57 5.55
N THR A 154 -1.25 0.31 6.43
CA THR A 154 0.11 0.83 6.29
C THR A 154 1.10 -0.30 6.43
N ILE A 155 1.94 -0.46 5.41
CA ILE A 155 3.14 -1.27 5.44
C ILE A 155 4.33 -0.32 5.52
N ARG A 156 5.25 -0.57 6.45
CA ARG A 156 6.49 0.20 6.61
C ARG A 156 7.62 -0.68 7.11
N PHE A 157 8.86 -0.25 6.89
CA PHE A 157 10.00 -0.81 7.58
C PHE A 157 10.25 -0.03 8.87
N GLU A 158 10.62 -0.75 9.93
CA GLU A 158 11.04 -0.19 11.21
C GLU A 158 12.42 -0.74 11.56
N GLN A 159 13.30 0.12 12.07
CA GLN A 159 14.62 -0.28 12.55
C GLN A 159 14.80 0.16 13.99
N ALA A 160 15.02 -0.79 14.88
CA ALA A 160 15.22 -0.54 16.31
C ALA A 160 16.31 -1.46 16.84
N ASN A 161 17.23 -0.93 17.65
CA ASN A 161 18.33 -1.69 18.28
C ASN A 161 19.19 -2.52 17.31
N GLY A 162 19.31 -2.09 16.04
CA GLY A 162 20.05 -2.81 15.00
C GLY A 162 19.25 -3.91 14.31
N GLU A 163 18.02 -4.18 14.74
CA GLU A 163 17.10 -5.12 14.11
C GLU A 163 16.18 -4.39 13.13
N VAL A 164 15.84 -5.04 12.02
CA VAL A 164 14.95 -4.52 10.98
C VAL A 164 13.69 -5.37 10.94
N SER A 165 12.54 -4.73 10.79
CA SER A 165 11.27 -5.45 10.61
C SER A 165 10.39 -4.80 9.55
N LEU A 166 9.59 -5.62 8.86
CA LEU A 166 8.48 -5.18 8.03
C LEU A 166 7.21 -5.19 8.88
N GLN A 167 6.67 -4.00 9.16
CA GLN A 167 5.45 -3.83 9.93
C GLN A 167 4.25 -3.66 9.00
N MET A 168 3.15 -4.34 9.33
CA MET A 168 1.84 -4.17 8.71
C MET A 168 0.84 -3.76 9.79
N ILE A 169 0.21 -2.60 9.60
CA ILE A 169 -0.60 -1.94 10.64
C ILE A 169 -1.93 -1.50 10.04
N TRP A 170 -3.04 -1.84 10.70
CA TRP A 170 -4.36 -1.28 10.40
C TRP A 170 -5.25 -1.22 11.63
N ALA A 171 -6.05 -0.16 11.74
CA ALA A 171 -6.76 0.15 12.99
C ALA A 171 -5.75 0.14 14.15
N LYS A 172 -5.93 -0.75 15.14
CA LYS A 172 -4.96 -0.99 16.21
C LYS A 172 -4.19 -2.30 16.06
N THR A 173 -4.43 -3.08 15.02
CA THR A 173 -3.77 -4.37 14.82
C THR A 173 -2.46 -4.17 14.08
N MET A 174 -1.39 -4.77 14.61
CA MET A 174 -0.06 -4.73 14.03
C MET A 174 0.55 -6.13 13.99
N VAL A 175 1.23 -6.47 12.90
CA VAL A 175 2.20 -7.58 12.87
C VAL A 175 3.55 -7.02 12.43
N SER A 176 4.63 -7.59 12.97
CA SER A 176 6.01 -7.18 12.69
C SER A 176 6.80 -8.42 12.30
N ILE A 177 7.28 -8.45 11.06
CA ILE A 177 8.06 -9.54 10.50
C ILE A 177 9.54 -9.18 10.62
N PRO A 178 10.33 -9.85 11.48
CA PRO A 178 11.77 -9.62 11.55
C PRO A 178 12.43 -9.94 10.21
N ILE A 179 13.40 -9.11 9.79
CA ILE A 179 14.19 -9.31 8.58
C ILE A 179 15.67 -9.32 8.95
N GLU A 180 16.36 -10.38 8.53
CA GLU A 180 17.82 -10.50 8.64
C GLU A 180 18.41 -10.48 7.22
N PHE A 181 19.46 -9.69 7.04
CA PHE A 181 20.17 -9.50 5.77
C PHE A 181 21.45 -10.33 5.72
#